data_AF-A0A4U7CGY5-F1
#
_entry.id   AF-A0A4U7CGY5-F1
#
_cell.length_a   1.000
_cell.length_b   1.000
_cell.length_c   1.000
_cell.angle_alpha   90.00
_cell.angle_beta   90.00
_cell.angle_gamma   90.00
#
_symmetry.space_group_name_H-M   'P 1'
#
loop_
_entity.id
_entity.type
_entity.pdbx_description
1 polymer ?
#
loop_
_entity_poly.entity_id
_entity_poly.type
_entity_poly.pdbx_seq_one_letter_code
_entity_poly.pdbx_strand_id
1 'polypeptide(L)'
;MTDDEGSRGVGPDRIRSVAVHREDVANALEATLRSDREVVLRATPPFSGRMRARLHALDAGGGDADAGDGAPAPLHIDPRALVAEAPPYPEVDDTAAEHPDADLAARRKRHAEAVEDWRETVRERVAETVEIEVDGETRTVDVTALG
;
A
#
# COMPACT_ATOMS: atom_id res chain seq x y z
N MET A 1 1.06 -34.98 -12.94
CA MET A 1 0.81 -34.30 -11.65
C MET A 1 2.10 -34.40 -10.85
N THR A 2 3.04 -33.50 -11.12
CA THR A 2 4.25 -33.17 -10.33
C THR A 2 5.18 -32.39 -11.26
N ASP A 3 5.21 -31.06 -11.09
CA ASP A 3 6.33 -30.17 -11.41
C ASP A 3 6.01 -28.82 -10.73
N ASP A 4 5.99 -28.83 -9.39
CA ASP A 4 5.82 -27.62 -8.54
C ASP A 4 6.96 -27.56 -7.51
N GLU A 5 8.14 -28.08 -7.86
CA GLU A 5 9.32 -28.05 -6.97
C GLU A 5 10.31 -26.94 -7.35
N GLY A 6 10.07 -26.21 -8.45
CA GLY A 6 10.93 -25.13 -8.94
C GLY A 6 10.78 -23.79 -8.21
N SER A 7 9.63 -23.54 -7.55
CA SER A 7 9.34 -22.23 -6.94
C SER A 7 9.82 -22.09 -5.49
N ARG A 8 10.01 -23.20 -4.75
CA ARG A 8 10.42 -23.23 -3.32
C ARG A 8 11.75 -22.52 -3.01
N GLY A 9 12.54 -22.16 -4.02
CA GLY A 9 13.82 -21.45 -3.85
C GLY A 9 13.80 -19.97 -4.18
N VAL A 10 12.77 -19.45 -4.87
CA VAL A 10 12.74 -18.08 -5.41
C VAL A 10 11.39 -17.37 -5.15
N GLY A 11 10.43 -18.08 -4.55
CA GLY A 11 9.08 -17.58 -4.26
C GLY A 11 9.00 -16.55 -3.11
N PRO A 12 7.84 -15.87 -2.99
CA PRO A 12 7.60 -14.86 -1.97
C PRO A 12 7.58 -15.46 -0.55
N ASP A 13 7.57 -16.79 -0.44
CA ASP A 13 7.66 -17.50 0.82
C ASP A 13 8.95 -17.24 1.61
N ARG A 14 9.98 -16.73 0.93
CA ARG A 14 11.27 -16.37 1.53
C ARG A 14 11.22 -15.06 2.29
N ILE A 15 10.22 -14.22 2.05
CA ILE A 15 10.10 -12.89 2.65
C ILE A 15 9.87 -13.05 4.15
N ARG A 16 10.73 -12.42 4.93
CA ARG A 16 10.61 -12.31 6.40
C ARG A 16 10.30 -10.88 6.81
N SER A 17 10.78 -9.92 6.02
CA SER A 17 10.47 -8.52 6.23
C SER A 17 10.33 -7.73 4.93
N VAL A 18 9.51 -6.68 4.98
CA VAL A 18 9.29 -5.75 3.89
C VAL A 18 9.54 -4.33 4.37
N ALA A 19 10.48 -3.65 3.72
CA ALA A 19 10.70 -2.24 3.93
C ALA A 19 9.77 -1.40 3.05
N VAL A 20 9.08 -0.43 3.63
CA VAL A 20 8.16 0.49 2.95
C VAL A 20 8.50 1.92 3.31
N HIS A 21 8.29 2.87 2.39
CA HIS A 21 8.40 4.29 2.74
C HIS A 21 7.09 4.76 3.33
N ARG A 22 7.11 5.48 4.46
CA ARG A 22 5.88 5.98 5.11
C ARG A 22 5.04 6.82 4.14
N GLU A 23 5.70 7.67 3.36
CA GLU A 23 5.05 8.48 2.33
C GLU A 23 4.40 7.63 1.23
N ASP A 24 5.04 6.54 0.80
CA ASP A 24 4.47 5.65 -0.23
C ASP A 24 3.20 4.96 0.31
N VAL A 25 3.18 4.58 1.60
CA VAL A 25 2.00 4.00 2.25
C VAL A 25 0.86 5.01 2.31
N ALA A 26 1.12 6.24 2.75
CA ALA A 26 0.10 7.29 2.82
C ALA A 26 -0.45 7.64 1.42
N ASN A 27 0.42 7.78 0.43
CA ASN A 27 0.03 8.07 -0.96
C ASN A 27 -0.78 6.94 -1.59
N ALA A 28 -0.39 5.68 -1.37
CA ALA A 28 -1.14 4.52 -1.84
C ALA A 28 -2.52 4.43 -1.18
N LEU A 29 -2.59 4.63 0.15
CA LEU A 29 -3.84 4.59 0.88
C LEU A 29 -4.79 5.71 0.41
N GLU A 30 -4.30 6.94 0.26
CA GLU A 30 -5.12 8.05 -0.23
C GLU A 30 -5.67 7.75 -1.62
N ALA A 31 -4.80 7.34 -2.55
CA ALA A 31 -5.20 7.09 -3.92
C ALA A 31 -6.29 5.99 -3.99
N THR A 32 -6.13 4.95 -3.18
CA THR A 32 -7.07 3.83 -3.04
C THR A 32 -8.39 4.21 -2.35
N LEU A 33 -8.42 5.28 -1.55
CA LEU A 33 -9.65 5.80 -0.93
C LEU A 33 -10.38 6.81 -1.82
N ARG A 34 -9.64 7.60 -2.61
CA ARG A 34 -10.20 8.66 -3.45
C ARG A 34 -10.67 8.22 -4.83
N SER A 35 -10.22 7.06 -5.29
CA SER A 35 -10.44 6.59 -6.66
C SER A 35 -10.76 5.10 -6.67
N ASP A 36 -11.46 4.64 -7.70
CA ASP A 36 -11.63 3.20 -7.98
C ASP A 36 -10.34 2.55 -8.53
N ARG A 37 -9.20 3.25 -8.47
CA ARG A 37 -7.89 2.76 -8.94
C ARG A 37 -7.22 2.03 -7.79
N GLU A 38 -6.78 0.81 -8.07
CA GLU A 38 -6.04 0.02 -7.09
C GLU A 38 -4.57 0.45 -7.08
N VAL A 39 -4.12 1.03 -5.95
CA VAL A 39 -2.73 1.44 -5.74
C VAL A 39 -2.16 0.64 -4.58
N VAL A 40 -1.09 -0.10 -4.87
CA VAL A 40 -0.50 -1.11 -3.99
C VAL A 40 0.97 -0.81 -3.72
N LEU A 41 1.54 -1.52 -2.74
CA LEU A 41 2.98 -1.56 -2.53
C LEU A 41 3.49 -2.86 -3.16
N ARG A 42 4.33 -2.74 -4.21
CA ARG A 42 4.85 -3.88 -4.98
C ARG A 42 6.27 -4.25 -4.55
N ALA A 43 6.49 -5.52 -4.19
CA ALA A 43 7.81 -6.13 -4.06
C ALA A 43 8.09 -7.03 -5.28
N THR A 44 9.14 -6.70 -6.03
CA THR A 44 9.46 -7.41 -7.27
C THR A 44 10.48 -8.52 -7.03
N PRO A 45 10.26 -9.74 -7.55
CA PRO A 45 11.24 -10.81 -7.49
C PRO A 45 12.57 -10.48 -8.23
N PRO A 46 13.66 -11.22 -7.98
CA PRO A 46 13.75 -12.42 -7.14
C PRO A 46 13.55 -12.11 -5.65
N PHE A 47 12.78 -12.95 -4.96
CA PHE A 47 12.46 -12.72 -3.56
C PHE A 47 13.62 -13.10 -2.64
N SER A 48 13.77 -12.31 -1.58
CA SER A 48 14.79 -12.49 -0.55
C SER A 48 14.18 -12.27 0.83
N GLY A 49 14.93 -12.61 1.89
CA GLY A 49 14.48 -12.46 3.26
C GLY A 49 14.01 -11.05 3.64
N ARG A 50 14.63 -10.03 3.05
CA ARG A 50 14.27 -8.62 3.25
C ARG A 50 13.99 -7.97 1.91
N MET A 51 12.73 -7.67 1.66
CA MET A 51 12.31 -6.99 0.45
C MET A 51 12.09 -5.51 0.71
N ARG A 52 12.04 -4.71 -0.36
CA ARG A 52 11.53 -3.35 -0.33
C ARG A 52 10.32 -3.29 -1.24
N ALA A 53 9.16 -2.93 -0.70
CA ALA A 53 7.97 -2.67 -1.49
C ALA A 53 7.88 -1.17 -1.81
N ARG A 54 7.41 -0.87 -3.02
CA ARG A 54 7.34 0.50 -3.56
C ARG A 54 5.96 0.77 -4.13
N LEU A 55 5.54 2.03 -4.12
CA LEU A 55 4.29 2.47 -4.71
C LEU A 55 4.15 1.97 -6.16
N HIS A 56 3.01 1.33 -6.45
CA HIS A 56 2.66 0.87 -7.79
C HIS A 56 1.16 1.05 -8.01
N ALA A 57 0.79 1.72 -9.10
CA ALA A 57 -0.61 1.80 -9.51
C ALA A 57 -0.89 0.66 -10.49
N LEU A 58 -1.95 -0.11 -10.23
CA LEU A 58 -2.39 -1.15 -11.15
C LEU A 58 -3.19 -0.50 -12.27
N ASP A 59 -2.82 -0.82 -13.52
CA ASP A 59 -3.57 -0.37 -14.68
C ASP A 59 -4.87 -1.17 -14.79
N ALA A 60 -5.97 -0.48 -15.11
CA ALA A 60 -7.27 -1.09 -15.37
C ALA A 60 -7.22 -1.92 -16.66
N GLY A 61 -6.69 -3.13 -16.58
CA GLY A 61 -6.55 -4.07 -17.70
C GLY A 61 -5.21 -4.80 -17.83
N GLY A 62 -4.25 -4.58 -16.93
CA GLY A 62 -2.93 -5.23 -17.00
C GLY A 62 -2.50 -5.82 -15.66
N GLY A 63 -2.66 -7.14 -15.50
CA GLY A 63 -1.84 -7.88 -14.53
C GLY A 63 -0.36 -7.74 -14.90
N ASP A 64 0.55 -7.83 -13.92
CA ASP A 64 1.99 -7.59 -14.08
C ASP A 64 2.56 -8.24 -15.35
N ALA A 65 2.66 -7.45 -16.43
CA ALA A 65 3.25 -7.89 -17.70
C ALA A 65 4.78 -8.06 -17.60
N ASP A 66 5.35 -7.83 -16.41
CA ASP A 66 6.78 -7.89 -16.10
C ASP A 66 7.26 -9.29 -15.65
N ALA A 67 6.38 -10.28 -15.51
CA ALA A 67 6.81 -11.66 -15.30
C ALA A 67 7.23 -12.27 -16.65
N GLY A 68 8.51 -12.14 -16.99
CA GLY A 68 9.11 -12.91 -18.10
C GLY A 68 8.87 -14.41 -17.91
N ASP A 69 8.81 -15.16 -19.02
CA ASP A 69 8.53 -16.60 -19.05
C ASP A 69 9.36 -17.37 -17.98
N GLY A 70 8.69 -17.77 -16.89
CA GLY A 70 9.28 -18.54 -15.79
C GLY A 70 9.69 -17.79 -14.51
N ALA A 71 9.51 -16.47 -14.40
CA ALA A 71 9.74 -15.73 -13.15
C ALA A 71 8.45 -15.65 -12.29
N PRO A 72 8.55 -15.72 -10.94
CA PRO A 72 7.39 -15.55 -10.08
C PRO A 72 6.79 -14.14 -10.25
N ALA A 73 5.48 -14.01 -10.06
CA ALA A 73 4.80 -12.72 -10.13
C ALA A 73 5.24 -11.79 -8.98
N PRO A 74 5.22 -10.45 -9.17
CA PRO A 74 5.42 -9.50 -8.10
C PRO A 74 4.40 -9.69 -6.96
N LEU A 75 4.85 -9.48 -5.73
CA LEU A 75 3.98 -9.45 -4.56
C LEU A 75 3.38 -8.05 -4.44
N HIS A 76 2.05 -7.97 -4.38
CA HIS A 76 1.32 -6.74 -4.05
C HIS A 76 0.87 -6.79 -2.60
N ILE A 77 0.98 -5.64 -1.93
CA ILE A 77 0.53 -5.46 -0.56
C ILE A 77 -0.47 -4.30 -0.56
N ASP A 78 -1.68 -4.55 -0.05
CA ASP A 78 -2.72 -3.52 0.10
C ASP A 78 -2.25 -2.49 1.15
N PRO A 79 -2.24 -1.18 0.84
CA PRO A 79 -1.90 -0.14 1.81
C PRO A 79 -2.77 -0.15 3.07
N ARG A 80 -4.02 -0.64 3.00
CA ARG A 80 -4.92 -0.77 4.17
C ARG A 80 -4.38 -1.76 5.19
N ALA A 81 -3.69 -2.81 4.75
CA ALA A 81 -3.07 -3.79 5.64
C ALA A 81 -1.79 -3.26 6.33
N LEU A 82 -1.23 -2.16 5.82
CA LEU A 82 0.00 -1.54 6.33
C LEU A 82 -0.24 -0.45 7.37
N VAL A 83 -1.49 -0.06 7.64
CA VAL A 83 -1.82 1.05 8.54
C VAL A 83 -2.70 0.53 9.68
N ALA A 84 -2.16 0.55 10.90
CA ALA A 84 -2.91 0.17 12.09
C ALA A 84 -3.95 1.25 12.40
N GLU A 85 -5.22 0.86 12.53
CA GLU A 85 -6.32 1.77 12.89
C GLU A 85 -6.34 3.03 12.00
N ALA A 86 -6.40 2.87 10.68
CA ALA A 86 -6.38 3.99 9.75
C ALA A 86 -7.50 5.01 10.06
N PRO A 87 -7.18 6.32 10.19
CA PRO A 87 -8.20 7.35 10.37
C PRO A 87 -9.08 7.48 9.11
N PRO A 88 -10.36 7.87 9.25
CA PRO A 88 -11.21 8.11 8.09
C PRO A 88 -10.61 9.21 7.21
N TYR A 89 -10.75 9.04 5.90
CA TYR A 89 -10.25 10.03 4.95
C TYR A 89 -11.10 11.32 5.03
N PRO A 90 -10.49 12.52 5.10
CA PRO A 90 -11.24 13.78 5.15
C PRO A 90 -11.97 14.03 3.83
N GLU A 91 -13.29 14.20 3.88
CA GLU A 91 -14.09 14.54 2.70
C GLU A 91 -14.25 16.05 2.53
N VAL A 92 -14.42 16.48 1.27
CA VAL A 92 -14.67 17.90 0.95
C VAL A 92 -15.99 18.39 1.56
N ASP A 93 -16.98 17.51 1.62
CA ASP A 93 -18.32 17.81 2.16
C ASP A 93 -18.28 17.99 3.68
N ASP A 94 -17.46 17.22 4.39
CA ASP A 94 -17.24 17.39 5.83
C ASP A 94 -16.65 18.77 6.14
N THR A 95 -15.60 19.16 5.41
CA THR A 95 -15.00 20.50 5.55
C THR A 95 -16.01 21.60 5.24
N ALA A 96 -16.91 21.39 4.26
CA ALA A 96 -17.95 22.35 3.92
C ALA A 96 -19.04 22.47 5.00
N ALA A 97 -19.41 21.35 5.63
CA ALA A 97 -20.38 21.29 6.72
C ALA A 97 -19.85 21.93 8.01
N GLU A 98 -18.56 21.73 8.32
CA GLU A 98 -17.88 22.32 9.48
C GLU A 98 -17.63 23.83 9.31
N HIS A 99 -17.53 24.31 8.07
CA HIS A 99 -17.24 25.70 7.74
C HIS A 99 -18.22 26.29 6.71
N PRO A 100 -19.51 26.41 7.05
CA PRO A 100 -20.53 26.86 6.09
C PRO A 100 -20.33 28.31 5.64
N ASP A 101 -19.84 29.17 6.53
CA ASP A 101 -19.64 30.61 6.30
C ASP A 101 -18.31 30.95 5.62
N ALA A 102 -17.40 29.97 5.48
CA ALA A 102 -16.12 30.19 4.83
C ALA A 102 -16.29 30.29 3.31
N ASP A 103 -15.51 31.17 2.67
CA ASP A 103 -15.45 31.20 1.21
C ASP A 103 -14.78 29.93 0.64
N LEU A 104 -14.88 29.76 -0.68
CA LEU A 104 -14.36 28.58 -1.37
C LEU A 104 -12.84 28.42 -1.22
N ALA A 105 -12.08 29.51 -1.23
CA ALA A 105 -10.62 29.45 -1.12
C ALA A 105 -10.20 29.00 0.29
N ALA A 106 -10.85 29.55 1.31
CA ALA A 106 -10.66 29.17 2.70
C ALA A 106 -11.03 27.70 2.95
N ARG A 107 -12.14 27.21 2.38
CA ARG A 107 -12.52 25.79 2.48
C ARG A 107 -11.53 24.86 1.79
N ARG A 108 -11.07 25.20 0.58
CA ARG A 108 -10.02 24.43 -0.11
C ARG A 108 -8.72 24.36 0.69
N LYS A 109 -8.32 25.47 1.29
CA LYS A 109 -7.13 25.52 2.15
C LYS A 109 -7.29 24.60 3.36
N ARG A 110 -8.40 24.70 4.09
CA ARG A 110 -8.65 23.85 5.26
C ARG A 110 -8.74 22.38 4.92
N HIS A 111 -9.38 22.05 3.80
CA HIS A 111 -9.45 20.68 3.33
C HIS A 111 -8.05 20.14 2.99
N ALA A 112 -7.19 20.94 2.35
CA ALA A 112 -5.81 20.55 2.10
C ALA A 112 -5.02 20.34 3.40
N GLU A 113 -5.20 21.20 4.40
CA GLU A 113 -4.59 21.04 5.73
C GLU A 113 -5.08 19.74 6.41
N ALA A 114 -6.39 19.46 6.38
CA ALA A 114 -6.95 18.22 6.94
C ALA A 114 -6.40 16.96 6.25
N VAL A 115 -6.22 16.99 4.93
CA VAL A 115 -5.60 15.88 4.18
C VAL A 115 -4.13 15.70 4.55
N GLU A 116 -3.37 16.78 4.73
CA GLU A 116 -1.97 16.70 5.16
C GLU A 116 -1.85 16.14 6.60
N ASP A 117 -2.69 16.58 7.53
CA ASP A 117 -2.76 16.06 8.90
C ASP A 117 -3.14 14.56 8.92
N TRP A 118 -4.08 14.17 8.05
CA TRP A 118 -4.45 12.77 7.84
C TRP A 118 -3.25 11.95 7.32
N ARG A 119 -2.52 12.47 6.32
CA ARG A 119 -1.32 11.80 5.78
C ARG A 119 -0.26 11.62 6.87
N GLU A 120 -0.05 12.64 7.71
CA GLU A 120 0.87 12.55 8.84
C GLU A 120 0.47 11.46 9.82
N THR A 121 -0.81 11.43 10.22
CA THR A 121 -1.34 10.39 11.10
C THR A 121 -1.16 8.99 10.51
N VAL A 122 -1.39 8.82 9.21
CA VAL A 122 -1.17 7.54 8.52
C VAL A 122 0.30 7.12 8.56
N ARG A 123 1.24 8.05 8.32
CA ARG A 123 2.69 7.78 8.35
C ARG A 123 3.16 7.33 9.74
N GLU A 124 2.57 7.88 10.80
CA GLU A 124 2.86 7.50 12.18
C GLU A 124 2.28 6.13 12.56
N ARG A 125 1.20 5.71 11.89
CA ARG A 125 0.48 4.46 12.16
C ARG A 125 0.85 3.29 11.25
N VAL A 126 1.95 3.38 10.52
CA VAL A 126 2.45 2.26 9.72
C VAL A 126 2.75 1.08 10.66
N ALA A 127 2.08 -0.05 10.43
CA ALA A 127 2.15 -1.22 11.29
C ALA A 127 3.56 -1.84 11.31
N GLU A 128 3.90 -2.52 12.40
CA GLU A 128 5.17 -3.24 12.54
C GLU A 128 5.17 -4.59 11.82
N THR A 129 3.99 -5.10 11.44
CA THR A 129 3.82 -6.38 10.74
C THR A 129 2.69 -6.27 9.73
N VAL A 130 2.73 -7.08 8.68
CA VAL A 130 1.68 -7.16 7.66
C VAL A 130 1.42 -8.61 7.27
N GLU A 131 0.17 -8.90 6.94
CA GLU A 131 -0.24 -10.17 6.36
C GLU A 131 -0.07 -10.14 4.84
N ILE A 132 0.65 -11.10 4.29
CA ILE A 132 0.83 -11.29 2.84
C ILE A 132 0.29 -12.67 2.44
N GLU A 133 -0.32 -12.75 1.26
CA GLU A 133 -0.75 -14.02 0.69
C GLU A 133 0.40 -14.63 -0.14
N VAL A 134 0.70 -15.90 0.14
CA VAL A 134 1.70 -16.68 -0.61
C VAL A 134 1.11 -18.05 -0.87
N ASP A 135 0.97 -18.41 -2.14
CA ASP A 135 0.45 -19.71 -2.59
C ASP A 135 -0.91 -20.08 -1.95
N GLY A 136 -1.76 -19.08 -1.68
CA GLY A 136 -3.07 -19.24 -1.02
C GLY A 136 -3.01 -19.33 0.51
N GLU A 137 -1.83 -19.20 1.12
CA GLU A 137 -1.65 -19.17 2.57
C GLU A 137 -1.26 -17.76 3.05
N THR A 138 -1.99 -17.25 4.04
CA THR A 138 -1.66 -15.99 4.70
C THR A 138 -0.49 -16.17 5.65
N ARG A 139 0.49 -15.26 5.58
CA ARG A 139 1.63 -15.22 6.51
C ARG A 139 1.89 -13.81 7.01
N THR A 140 2.27 -13.69 8.27
CA THR A 140 2.70 -12.43 8.87
C THR A 140 4.20 -12.23 8.66
N VAL A 141 4.59 -11.05 8.17
CA VAL A 141 5.99 -10.64 7.99
C VAL A 141 6.25 -9.29 8.66
N ASP A 142 7.49 -9.03 9.04
CA ASP A 142 7.87 -7.76 9.67
C ASP A 142 7.83 -6.61 8.66
N VAL A 143 7.39 -5.44 9.09
CA VAL A 143 7.41 -4.20 8.30
C VAL A 143 8.50 -3.29 8.84
N THR A 144 9.36 -2.81 7.94
CA THR A 144 10.36 -1.80 8.26
C THR A 144 9.98 -0.47 7.61
N ALA A 145 9.38 0.43 8.38
CA ALA A 145 9.01 1.75 7.90
C ALA A 145 10.25 2.66 7.73
N LEU A 146 10.40 3.21 6.54
CA LEU A 146 11.48 4.11 6.11
C LEU A 146 10.96 5.55 5.96
N GLY A 147 11.84 6.52 6.21
CA GLY A 147 11.47 7.95 6.22
C GLY A 147 10.66 8.27 7.46
#